data_AF-A0AAX2KJG9-F1
#
_entry.id   AF-A0AAX2KJG9-F1
#
_cell.length_a   1.000
_cell.length_b   1.000
_cell.length_c   1.000
_cell.angle_alpha   90.00
_cell.angle_beta   90.00
_cell.angle_gamma   90.00
#
_symmetry.space_group_name_H-M   'P 1'
#
loop_
_entity.id
_entity.type
_entity.pdbx_description
1 polymer ?
#
loop_
_entity_poly.entity_id
_entity_poly.type
_entity_poly.pdbx_seq_one_letter_code
_entity_poly.pdbx_strand_id
1 'polypeptide(L)' 'MGLTATAGIISNENKQKLTEWMLYAQKVESTDTSSLPVTFPEQPE' A
#
# COMPACT_ATOMS: atom_id res chain seq x y z
N MET A 1 28.63 16.37 -1.43
CA MET A 1 28.31 15.84 -0.08
C MET A 1 26.83 15.52 -0.08
N GLY A 2 26.47 14.25 0.14
CA GLY A 2 25.16 13.69 -0.22
C GLY A 2 23.99 14.23 0.60
N LEU A 3 22.83 14.28 -0.04
CA LEU A 3 21.52 14.58 0.55
C LEU A 3 21.23 13.59 1.69
N THR A 4 21.17 14.06 2.94
CA THR A 4 20.76 13.22 4.07
C THR A 4 19.23 13.15 4.10
N ALA A 5 18.67 12.16 3.41
CA ALA A 5 17.30 11.75 3.67
C ALA A 5 17.23 11.22 5.11
N THR A 6 16.55 11.95 5.99
CA THR A 6 16.24 11.51 7.35
C THR A 6 15.24 10.35 7.26
N ALA A 7 15.74 9.14 7.10
CA ALA A 7 14.98 7.92 7.30
C ALA A 7 14.82 7.68 8.81
N GLY A 8 13.59 7.74 9.31
CA GLY A 8 13.24 7.44 10.69
C GLY A 8 12.67 8.68 11.37
N ILE A 9 11.40 8.75 11.74
CA ILE A 9 10.62 7.74 12.44
C ILE A 9 9.20 7.79 11.86
N ILE A 10 8.79 6.75 11.15
CA ILE A 10 7.38 6.61 10.78
C ILE A 10 6.63 6.30 12.08
N SER A 11 5.70 7.16 12.50
CA SER A 11 4.83 6.93 13.66
C SER A 11 4.12 5.59 13.53
N ASN A 12 3.72 4.98 14.66
CA ASN A 12 3.08 3.67 14.63
C ASN A 12 1.79 3.66 13.79
N GLU A 13 1.08 4.79 13.73
CA GLU A 13 -0.07 5.01 12.84
C GLU A 13 0.34 4.95 11.36
N ASN A 14 1.42 5.63 10.97
CA ASN A 14 1.93 5.58 9.61
C ASN A 14 2.47 4.19 9.23
N LYS A 15 3.03 3.43 10.19
CA LYS A 15 3.42 2.03 9.95
C LYS A 15 2.22 1.13 9.69
N GLN A 16 1.13 1.34 10.42
CA GLN A 16 -0.13 0.62 10.20
C GLN A 16 -0.69 0.96 8.81
N LYS A 17 -0.80 2.25 8.48
CA LYS A 17 -1.19 2.71 7.14
C LYS A 17 -0.33 2.09 6.05
N LEU A 18 1.00 2.09 6.19
CA LEU A 18 1.90 1.45 5.23
C LEU A 18 1.64 -0.06 5.08
N THR A 19 1.32 -0.75 6.17
CA THR A 19 0.98 -2.17 6.14
C THR A 19 -0.34 -2.40 5.40
N GLU A 20 -1.34 -1.55 5.65
CA GLU A 20 -2.62 -1.59 4.94
C GLU A 20 -2.44 -1.33 3.44
N TRP A 21 -1.62 -0.34 3.07
CA TRP A 21 -1.27 -0.05 1.68
C TRP A 21 -0.52 -1.21 1.01
N MET A 22 0.40 -1.89 1.71
CA MET A 22 1.08 -3.08 1.18
C MET A 22 0.11 -4.26 0.96
N LEU A 23 -0.85 -4.47 1.87
CA LEU A 23 -1.88 -5.49 1.74
C LEU A 23 -2.84 -5.18 0.58
N TYR A 24 -3.21 -3.91 0.43
CA TYR A 24 -4.02 -3.43 -0.69
C TYR A 24 -3.33 -3.72 -2.03
N ALA A 25 -2.05 -3.35 -2.16
CA ALA A 25 -1.28 -3.59 -3.39
C ALA A 25 -1.28 -5.07 -3.77
N GLN A 26 -1.00 -5.96 -2.81
CA GLN A 26 -1.05 -7.41 -3.06
C GLN A 26 -2.43 -7.90 -3.49
N LYS A 27 -3.51 -7.38 -2.90
CA LYS A 27 -4.88 -7.73 -3.30
C LYS A 27 -5.20 -7.24 -4.70
N VAL A 28 -4.76 -6.04 -5.08
CA VAL A 28 -4.92 -5.51 -6.45
C VAL A 28 -4.17 -6.38 -7.45
N GLU A 29 -2.93 -6.76 -7.15
CA GLU A 29 -2.14 -7.64 -8.02
C GLU A 29 -2.75 -9.05 -8.14
N SER A 30 -3.40 -9.53 -7.07
CA SER A 30 -4.12 -10.80 -7.05
C SER A 30 -5.56 -10.69 -7.58
N THR A 31 -6.02 -9.49 -7.95
CA THR A 31 -7.37 -9.32 -8.48
C THR A 31 -7.41 -9.92 -9.88
N ASP A 32 -8.23 -10.95 -10.03
CA ASP A 32 -8.44 -11.59 -11.31
C ASP A 32 -9.12 -10.62 -12.27
N THR A 33 -8.38 -10.21 -13.30
CA THR A 33 -8.85 -9.31 -14.35
C THR A 33 -9.38 -10.08 -15.56
N SER A 34 -9.48 -11.41 -15.46
CA SER A 34 -9.88 -12.29 -16.55
C SER A 34 -11.40 -12.22 -16.80
N SER A 35 -12.19 -11.91 -15.77
CA SER A 35 -13.65 -11.77 -15.85
C SER A 35 -14.12 -10.36 -15.53
N LEU A 36 -15.05 -9.84 -16.35
CA LEU A 36 -15.62 -8.50 -16.20
C LEU A 36 -17.03 -8.54 -15.61
N PRO A 37 -17.41 -7.56 -14.76
CA PRO A 37 -16.61 -6.41 -14.33
C PRO A 37 -15.59 -6.77 -13.24
N VAL A 38 -14.37 -6.22 -13.35
CA VAL A 38 -13.36 -6.38 -12.32
C VAL A 38 -13.78 -5.60 -11.07
N THR A 39 -13.81 -6.28 -9.93
CA THR A 39 -14.05 -5.63 -8.64
C THR A 39 -12.73 -5.48 -7.93
N PHE A 40 -12.24 -4.24 -7.84
CA PHE A 40 -11.05 -3.94 -7.06
C PHE A 40 -11.37 -3.84 -5.57
N PRO A 41 -10.41 -4.19 -4.69
CA PRO A 41 -10.55 -3.97 -3.26
C PRO A 41 -10.66 -2.47 -2.94
N GLU A 42 -11.23 -2.15 -1.78
CA GLU A 42 -11.31 -0.77 -1.28
C GLU A 42 -9.93 -0.26 -0.84
N GLN A 43 -9.64 1.01 -1.15
CA GLN A 43 -8.37 1.65 -0.79
C GLN A 43 -8.36 2.09 0.69
N PRO A 44 -7.25 1.88 1.41
CA PRO A 44 -7.09 2.39 2.76
C PRO A 44 -6.85 3.92 2.78
N GLU A 45 -7.12 4.58 3.91
CA GLU A 45 -6.97 6.04 4.14
C GLU A 45 -5.57 6.52 4.55
#